data_AF-A0A5N9GWJ5-F1
#
_entry.id   AF-A0A5N9GWJ5-F1
#
_cell.length_a   1.000
_cell.length_b   1.000
_cell.length_c   1.000
_cell.angle_alpha   90.00
_cell.angle_beta   90.00
_cell.angle_gamma   90.00
#
_symmetry.space_group_name_H-M   'P 1'
#
loop_
_entity.id
_entity.type
_entity.pdbx_description
1 polymer ?
#
loop_
_entity_poly.entity_id
_entity_poly.type
_entity_poly.pdbx_seq_one_letter_code
_entity_poly.pdbx_strand_id
1 'polypeptide(L)'
;MTDDYKQCAQCDEIAPGTSEFCRKCGHNEFHELSPGLASKLEAIETLANSESLRMEAGRLIIASVLSGGLYIFYWLYITWKQLAKETEEEHFPVWHALTWVVPVYQLFRLHRHTTVIQSLATGAGVPTTLNPSTMVALALASTGLGMASLLAVSPGVLMLLGLIGIAVTTTIIVWSQGALNAYWVTRHGDKLRSAPIGAAEGLIVLFGIVVWILTLAR
;
A
#
# COMPACT_ATOMS: atom_id res chain seq x y z
N MET A 1 -4.54 1.94 28.21
CA MET A 1 -5.54 2.64 27.36
C MET A 1 -6.62 1.61 27.06
N THR A 2 -7.59 1.48 27.96
CA THR A 2 -8.66 0.45 27.92
C THR A 2 -10.05 1.08 27.84
N ASP A 3 -10.12 2.41 27.64
CA ASP A 3 -11.35 3.20 27.73
C ASP A 3 -12.18 3.23 26.44
N ASP A 4 -11.76 2.53 25.38
CA ASP A 4 -12.45 2.63 24.09
C ASP A 4 -13.82 1.93 24.06
N TYR A 5 -14.05 0.97 24.97
CA TYR A 5 -15.27 0.17 24.99
C TYR A 5 -15.80 -0.09 26.41
N LYS A 6 -17.12 -0.18 26.53
CA LYS A 6 -17.86 -0.52 27.77
C LYS A 6 -19.03 -1.45 27.45
N GLN A 7 -19.45 -2.27 28.41
CA GLN A 7 -20.51 -3.26 28.21
C GLN A 7 -21.79 -2.82 28.92
N CYS A 8 -22.94 -2.86 28.25
CA CYS A 8 -24.21 -2.47 28.86
C CYS A 8 -24.62 -3.42 29.99
N ALA A 9 -24.95 -2.87 31.16
CA ALA A 9 -25.34 -3.66 32.34
C ALA A 9 -26.65 -4.45 32.16
N GLN A 10 -27.50 -4.03 31.22
CA GLN A 10 -28.84 -4.61 31.04
C GLN A 10 -28.93 -5.64 29.90
N CYS A 11 -28.20 -5.45 28.80
CA CYS A 11 -28.35 -6.29 27.60
C CYS A 11 -27.03 -6.81 27.02
N ASP A 12 -25.93 -6.63 27.76
CA ASP A 12 -24.58 -7.08 27.41
C ASP A 12 -24.02 -6.54 26.08
N GLU A 13 -24.67 -5.53 25.51
CA GLU A 13 -24.22 -4.91 24.26
C GLU A 13 -22.95 -4.08 24.51
N ILE A 14 -21.95 -4.26 23.65
CA ILE A 14 -20.69 -3.51 23.70
C ILE A 14 -20.88 -2.17 23.01
N ALA A 15 -20.59 -1.08 23.71
CA ALA A 15 -20.67 0.28 23.20
C ALA A 15 -19.32 0.99 23.30
N PRO A 16 -19.04 1.97 22.43
CA PRO A 16 -17.88 2.86 22.60
C PRO A 16 -17.92 3.56 23.96
N GLY A 17 -16.75 3.77 24.59
CA GLY A 17 -16.62 4.41 25.91
C GLY A 17 -17.31 5.78 26.00
N THR A 18 -17.39 6.50 24.88
CA THR A 18 -18.04 7.81 24.73
C THR A 18 -19.58 7.78 24.67
N SER A 19 -20.20 6.60 24.63
CA SER A 19 -21.67 6.48 24.44
C SER A 19 -22.43 6.68 25.75
N GLU A 20 -23.30 7.69 25.86
CA GLU A 20 -24.10 7.90 27.08
C GLU A 20 -25.26 6.90 27.23
N PHE A 21 -25.76 6.35 26.11
CA PHE A 21 -26.89 5.41 26.09
C PHE A 21 -26.58 4.18 25.24
N CYS A 22 -27.09 3.03 25.65
CA CYS A 22 -27.00 1.79 24.88
C CYS A 22 -27.90 1.89 23.64
N ARG A 23 -27.33 1.67 22.44
CA ARG A 23 -28.08 1.73 21.17
C ARG A 23 -29.19 0.69 21.04
N LYS A 24 -29.09 -0.41 21.79
CA LYS A 24 -30.01 -1.55 21.70
C LYS A 24 -31.16 -1.49 22.69
N CYS A 25 -30.88 -1.05 23.93
CA CYS A 25 -31.88 -1.05 25.00
C CYS A 25 -32.16 0.34 25.60
N GLY A 26 -31.41 1.38 25.22
CA GLY A 26 -31.57 2.75 25.72
C GLY A 26 -31.10 2.96 27.17
N HIS A 27 -30.56 1.93 27.83
CA HIS A 27 -30.06 2.02 29.19
C HIS A 27 -28.73 2.80 29.25
N ASN A 28 -28.48 3.51 30.35
CA ASN A 28 -27.31 4.37 30.53
C ASN A 28 -26.25 3.82 31.51
N GLU A 29 -26.52 2.69 32.17
CA GLU A 29 -25.53 2.01 33.01
C GLU A 29 -24.69 1.01 32.20
N PHE A 30 -23.38 1.06 32.44
CA PHE A 30 -22.39 0.22 31.79
C PHE A 30 -21.42 -0.35 32.83
N HIS A 31 -20.96 -1.57 32.60
CA HIS A 31 -19.86 -2.19 33.31
C HIS A 31 -18.56 -2.05 32.52
N GLU A 32 -17.43 -1.98 33.24
CA GLU A 32 -16.13 -2.18 32.63
C GLU A 32 -16.08 -3.56 31.98
N LEU A 33 -15.51 -3.63 30.78
CA LEU A 33 -15.36 -4.91 30.10
C LEU A 33 -14.51 -5.85 30.95
N SER A 34 -14.95 -7.12 31.02
CA SER A 34 -14.14 -8.14 31.68
C SER A 34 -12.73 -8.17 31.06
N PRO A 35 -11.65 -8.33 31.86
CA PRO A 35 -10.27 -8.25 31.36
C PRO A 35 -9.99 -9.22 30.21
N GLY A 36 -10.59 -10.41 30.22
CA GLY A 36 -10.46 -11.41 29.15
C GLY A 36 -11.25 -11.09 27.88
N LEU A 37 -12.31 -10.29 27.95
CA LEU A 37 -13.05 -9.82 26.78
C LEU A 37 -12.41 -8.55 26.20
N ALA A 38 -11.95 -7.65 27.06
CA ALA A 38 -11.14 -6.48 26.68
C ALA A 38 -9.87 -6.92 25.94
N SER A 39 -9.12 -7.88 26.48
CA SER A 39 -7.91 -8.41 25.83
C SER A 39 -8.23 -9.09 24.50
N LYS A 40 -9.39 -9.74 24.36
CA LYS A 40 -9.82 -10.34 23.09
C LYS A 40 -10.21 -9.28 22.06
N LEU A 41 -10.92 -8.23 22.46
CA LEU A 41 -11.27 -7.12 21.58
C LEU A 41 -10.03 -6.35 21.14
N GLU A 42 -9.12 -6.06 22.07
CA GLU A 42 -7.84 -5.43 21.77
C GLU A 42 -6.99 -6.30 20.85
N ALA A 43 -6.94 -7.62 21.08
CA ALA A 43 -6.27 -8.58 20.19
C ALA A 43 -6.93 -8.65 18.81
N ILE A 44 -8.25 -8.64 18.73
CA ILE A 44 -9.02 -8.61 17.47
C ILE A 44 -8.77 -7.28 16.74
N GLU A 45 -8.65 -6.16 17.45
CA GLU A 45 -8.39 -4.84 16.88
C GLU A 45 -6.94 -4.67 16.43
N THR A 46 -5.97 -5.21 17.19
CA THR A 46 -4.58 -5.28 16.75
C THR A 46 -4.40 -6.23 15.58
N LEU A 47 -5.09 -7.38 15.55
CA LEU A 47 -5.16 -8.27 14.40
C LEU A 47 -5.80 -7.56 13.20
N ALA A 48 -6.93 -6.89 13.39
CA ALA A 48 -7.63 -6.15 12.34
C ALA A 48 -6.82 -4.97 11.78
N ASN A 49 -6.06 -4.26 12.61
CA ASN A 49 -5.12 -3.23 12.17
C ASN A 49 -3.86 -3.84 11.50
N SER A 50 -3.45 -5.05 11.88
CA SER A 50 -2.32 -5.76 11.30
C SER A 50 -2.62 -6.45 9.95
N GLU A 51 -3.89 -6.79 9.67
CA GLU A 51 -4.34 -7.56 8.49
C GLU A 51 -4.85 -6.70 7.31
N SER A 52 -4.66 -5.37 7.36
CA SER A 52 -5.03 -4.46 6.27
C SER A 52 -3.97 -4.39 5.17
N LEU A 53 -3.68 -5.53 4.53
CA LEU A 53 -2.57 -5.68 3.58
C LEU A 53 -2.99 -5.50 2.12
N ARG A 54 -4.28 -5.69 1.79
CA ARG A 54 -4.75 -5.71 0.41
C ARG A 54 -4.77 -4.31 -0.19
N MET A 55 -4.14 -4.16 -1.35
CA MET A 55 -4.21 -2.91 -2.13
C MET A 55 -4.88 -3.19 -3.48
N GLU A 56 -6.05 -2.60 -3.71
CA GLU A 56 -6.82 -2.82 -4.94
C GLU A 56 -6.18 -2.14 -6.16
N ALA A 57 -6.19 -2.83 -7.30
CA ALA A 57 -5.59 -2.32 -8.54
C ALA A 57 -6.14 -0.94 -8.95
N GLY A 58 -7.45 -0.72 -8.79
CA GLY A 58 -8.07 0.57 -9.10
C GLY A 58 -7.46 1.73 -8.30
N ARG A 59 -7.24 1.54 -6.98
CA ARG A 59 -6.57 2.54 -6.13
C ARG A 59 -5.14 2.80 -6.59
N LEU A 60 -4.38 1.74 -6.91
CA LEU A 60 -2.99 1.88 -7.38
C LEU A 60 -2.92 2.70 -8.67
N ILE A 61 -3.83 2.43 -9.62
CA ILE A 61 -3.90 3.14 -10.89
C ILE A 61 -4.26 4.62 -10.66
N ILE A 62 -5.34 4.88 -9.93
CA ILE A 62 -5.79 6.26 -9.64
C ILE A 62 -4.69 7.05 -8.93
N ALA A 63 -4.09 6.46 -7.88
CA ALA A 63 -3.05 7.13 -7.13
C ALA A 63 -1.77 7.34 -7.96
N SER A 64 -1.43 6.42 -8.86
CA SER A 64 -0.28 6.58 -9.79
C SER A 64 -0.51 7.72 -10.79
N VAL A 65 -1.72 7.84 -11.33
CA VAL A 65 -2.07 8.94 -12.25
C VAL A 65 -2.10 10.27 -11.51
N LEU A 66 -2.83 10.37 -10.39
CA LEU A 66 -2.96 11.62 -9.63
C LEU A 66 -1.63 12.09 -9.05
N SER A 67 -0.75 11.16 -8.66
CA SER A 67 0.60 11.49 -8.19
C SER A 67 1.60 11.85 -9.31
N GLY A 68 1.20 11.78 -10.58
CA GLY A 68 2.09 12.01 -11.72
C GLY A 68 3.21 10.97 -11.84
N GLY A 69 2.96 9.73 -11.38
CA GLY A 69 3.94 8.63 -11.39
C GLY A 69 4.77 8.50 -10.11
N LEU A 70 4.65 9.44 -9.17
CA LEU A 70 5.39 9.42 -7.90
C LEU A 70 4.87 8.35 -6.91
N TYR A 71 3.72 7.74 -7.17
CA TYR A 71 3.17 6.69 -6.31
C TYR A 71 4.10 5.48 -6.18
N ILE A 72 5.01 5.24 -7.13
CA ILE A 72 5.98 4.14 -7.05
C ILE A 72 6.87 4.22 -5.80
N PHE A 73 7.20 5.44 -5.33
CA PHE A 73 7.97 5.64 -4.10
C PHE A 73 7.19 5.19 -2.87
N TYR A 74 5.93 5.61 -2.77
CA TYR A 74 5.04 5.18 -1.69
C TYR A 74 4.84 3.67 -1.72
N TRP A 75 4.57 3.12 -2.90
CA TRP A 75 4.33 1.70 -3.08
C TRP A 75 5.54 0.86 -2.67
N LEU A 76 6.75 1.23 -3.11
CA LEU A 76 7.98 0.56 -2.67
C LEU A 76 8.15 0.65 -1.16
N TYR A 77 7.92 1.83 -0.56
CA TYR A 77 8.02 2.01 0.89
C TYR A 77 7.08 1.07 1.65
N ILE A 78 5.78 1.05 1.29
CA ILE A 78 4.79 0.27 2.04
C ILE A 78 4.97 -1.24 1.80
N THR A 79 5.29 -1.66 0.58
CA THR A 79 5.49 -3.08 0.27
C THR A 79 6.76 -3.65 0.91
N TRP A 80 7.88 -2.90 0.93
CA TRP A 80 9.05 -3.30 1.72
C TRP A 80 8.73 -3.41 3.21
N LYS A 81 7.92 -2.51 3.76
CA LYS A 81 7.49 -2.57 5.17
C LYS A 81 6.59 -3.78 5.45
N GLN A 82 5.74 -4.17 4.50
CA GLN A 82 4.90 -5.36 4.60
C GLN A 82 5.76 -6.63 4.52
N LEU A 83 6.68 -6.70 3.55
CA LEU A 83 7.57 -7.84 3.37
C LEU A 83 8.53 -8.02 4.55
N ALA A 84 9.02 -6.93 5.16
CA ALA A 84 9.86 -6.98 6.37
C ALA A 84 9.21 -7.65 7.57
N LYS A 85 7.87 -7.81 7.59
CA LYS A 85 7.17 -8.56 8.63
C LYS A 85 7.16 -10.07 8.37
N GLU A 86 7.33 -10.47 7.12
CA GLU A 86 7.39 -11.86 6.68
C GLU A 86 8.82 -12.38 6.55
N THR A 87 9.79 -11.48 6.33
CA THR A 87 11.22 -11.80 6.21
C THR A 87 11.95 -11.43 7.49
N GLU A 88 12.76 -12.33 8.04
CA GLU A 88 13.62 -12.06 9.22
C GLU A 88 14.82 -11.12 8.91
N GLU A 89 14.81 -10.45 7.76
CA GLU A 89 15.90 -9.58 7.31
C GLU A 89 15.66 -8.14 7.77
N GLU A 90 16.70 -7.45 8.25
CA GLU A 90 16.65 -6.00 8.47
C GLU A 90 16.35 -5.28 7.15
N HIS A 91 15.23 -4.57 7.11
CA HIS A 91 14.81 -3.82 5.93
C HIS A 91 14.76 -2.34 6.28
N PHE A 92 15.26 -1.50 5.36
CA PHE A 92 15.21 -0.05 5.46
C PHE A 92 14.27 0.50 4.38
N PRO A 93 12.94 0.56 4.62
CA PRO A 93 11.95 0.79 3.56
C PRO A 93 12.07 2.15 2.89
N VAL A 94 12.43 3.19 3.66
CA VAL A 94 12.64 4.55 3.13
C VAL A 94 13.83 4.57 2.19
N TRP A 95 14.97 4.01 2.60
CA TRP A 95 16.16 3.95 1.75
C TRP A 95 15.91 3.14 0.49
N HIS A 96 15.18 2.02 0.58
CA HIS A 96 14.81 1.21 -0.58
C HIS A 96 13.89 1.94 -1.55
N ALA A 97 12.91 2.69 -1.07
CA ALA A 97 12.07 3.51 -1.94
C ALA A 97 12.88 4.60 -2.65
N LEU A 98 13.79 5.27 -1.93
CA LEU A 98 14.66 6.31 -2.50
C LEU A 98 15.63 5.75 -3.55
N THR A 99 15.90 4.44 -3.58
CA THR A 99 16.75 3.86 -4.64
C THR A 99 16.16 4.06 -6.04
N TRP A 100 14.84 4.28 -6.17
CA TRP A 100 14.19 4.51 -7.46
C TRP A 100 14.78 5.68 -8.25
N VAL A 101 15.31 6.72 -7.58
CA VAL A 101 15.99 7.85 -8.25
C VAL A 101 17.46 7.57 -8.59
N VAL A 102 18.06 6.50 -8.07
CA VAL A 102 19.47 6.18 -8.28
C VAL A 102 19.60 5.29 -9.52
N PRO A 103 20.18 5.79 -10.64
CA PRO A 103 20.34 5.02 -11.86
C PRO A 103 21.11 3.72 -11.64
N VAL A 104 20.76 2.68 -12.39
CA VAL A 104 21.26 1.30 -12.29
C VAL A 104 20.93 0.60 -10.96
N TYR A 105 21.09 1.24 -9.81
CA TYR A 105 20.84 0.62 -8.50
C TYR A 105 19.36 0.26 -8.29
N GLN A 106 18.44 1.08 -8.80
CA GLN A 106 17.01 0.74 -8.75
C GLN A 106 16.68 -0.59 -9.44
N LEU A 107 17.43 -0.96 -10.48
CA LEU A 107 17.20 -2.20 -11.22
C LEU A 107 17.48 -3.42 -10.33
N PHE A 108 18.61 -3.43 -9.62
CA PHE A 108 18.96 -4.50 -8.69
C PHE A 108 17.96 -4.59 -7.54
N ARG A 109 17.55 -3.44 -7.00
CA ARG A 109 16.59 -3.39 -5.88
C ARG A 109 15.21 -3.86 -6.30
N LEU A 110 14.73 -3.45 -7.48
CA LEU A 110 13.46 -3.93 -8.02
C LEU A 110 13.53 -5.42 -8.33
N HIS A 111 14.62 -5.89 -8.95
CA HIS A 111 14.83 -7.32 -9.20
C HIS A 111 14.69 -8.14 -7.91
N ARG A 112 15.39 -7.73 -6.84
CA ARG A 112 15.31 -8.40 -5.54
C ARG A 112 13.91 -8.32 -4.95
N HIS A 113 13.27 -7.15 -4.99
CA HIS A 113 11.90 -6.96 -4.49
C HIS A 113 10.91 -7.92 -5.18
N THR A 114 10.92 -7.94 -6.51
CA THR A 114 10.06 -8.81 -7.30
C THR A 114 10.39 -10.29 -7.10
N THR A 115 11.67 -10.64 -6.93
CA THR A 115 12.08 -12.02 -6.64
C THR A 115 11.47 -12.48 -5.31
N VAL A 116 11.52 -11.65 -4.26
CA VAL A 116 10.91 -11.99 -2.96
C VAL A 116 9.41 -12.21 -3.12
N ILE A 117 8.70 -11.31 -3.80
CA ILE A 117 7.25 -11.47 -4.04
C ILE A 117 6.95 -12.75 -4.84
N GLN A 118 7.73 -13.01 -5.89
CA GLN A 118 7.57 -14.21 -6.71
C GLN A 118 7.82 -15.48 -5.90
N SER A 119 8.88 -15.51 -5.08
CA SER A 119 9.20 -16.64 -4.20
C SER A 119 8.12 -16.89 -3.16
N LEU A 120 7.53 -15.85 -2.57
CA LEU A 120 6.39 -16.00 -1.65
C LEU A 120 5.16 -16.58 -2.35
N ALA A 121 4.79 -16.03 -3.51
CA ALA A 121 3.65 -16.52 -4.28
C ALA A 121 3.83 -17.99 -4.72
N THR A 122 4.99 -18.31 -5.31
CA THR A 122 5.28 -19.67 -5.77
C THR A 122 5.43 -20.66 -4.62
N GLY A 123 6.04 -20.27 -3.51
CA GLY A 123 6.15 -21.08 -2.29
C GLY A 123 4.79 -21.40 -1.67
N ALA A 124 3.81 -20.50 -1.80
CA ALA A 124 2.43 -20.72 -1.37
C ALA A 124 1.57 -21.47 -2.41
N GLY A 125 2.14 -21.91 -3.54
CA GLY A 125 1.41 -22.60 -4.61
C GLY A 125 0.51 -21.69 -5.46
N VAL A 126 0.68 -20.36 -5.38
CA VAL A 126 -0.09 -19.40 -6.19
C VAL A 126 0.49 -19.34 -7.60
N PRO A 127 -0.32 -19.58 -8.65
CA PRO A 127 0.13 -19.39 -10.02
C PRO A 127 0.39 -17.90 -10.27
N THR A 128 1.63 -17.56 -10.62
CA THR A 128 2.06 -16.17 -10.85
C THR A 128 2.75 -16.03 -12.20
N THR A 129 2.39 -14.99 -12.94
CA THR A 129 3.08 -14.56 -14.16
C THR A 129 4.21 -13.57 -13.86
N LEU A 130 4.37 -13.18 -12.59
CA LEU A 130 5.38 -12.22 -12.17
C LEU A 130 6.78 -12.76 -12.46
N ASN A 131 7.55 -12.01 -13.25
CA ASN A 131 8.93 -12.35 -13.60
C ASN A 131 9.87 -11.16 -13.25
N PRO A 132 10.88 -11.35 -12.39
CA PRO A 132 11.82 -10.31 -12.01
C PRO A 132 12.54 -9.65 -13.19
N SER A 133 12.94 -10.42 -14.21
CA SER A 133 13.60 -9.90 -15.40
C SER A 133 12.69 -8.97 -16.21
N THR A 134 11.39 -9.30 -16.32
CA THR A 134 10.42 -8.42 -16.97
C THR A 134 10.25 -7.11 -16.20
N MET A 135 10.24 -7.15 -14.86
CA MET A 135 10.16 -5.92 -14.06
C MET A 135 11.39 -5.04 -14.24
N VAL A 136 12.59 -5.64 -14.32
CA VAL A 136 13.83 -4.91 -14.63
C VAL A 136 13.77 -4.28 -16.03
N ALA A 137 13.27 -5.01 -17.03
CA ALA A 137 13.11 -4.46 -18.38
C ALA A 137 12.15 -3.26 -18.42
N LEU A 138 11.03 -3.33 -17.68
CA LEU A 138 10.10 -2.20 -17.54
C LEU A 138 10.74 -1.01 -16.80
N ALA A 139 11.54 -1.25 -15.76
CA ALA A 139 12.25 -0.19 -15.05
C ALA A 139 13.36 0.46 -15.90
N LEU A 140 14.06 -0.33 -16.72
CA LEU A 140 14.98 0.16 -17.75
C LEU A 140 14.25 1.06 -18.76
N ALA A 141 13.09 0.62 -19.25
CA ALA A 141 12.26 1.42 -20.15
C ALA A 141 11.79 2.74 -19.49
N SER A 142 11.34 2.68 -18.24
CA SER A 142 10.96 3.86 -17.46
C SER A 142 12.11 4.84 -17.29
N THR A 143 13.31 4.34 -16.99
CA THR A 143 14.54 5.16 -16.89
C THR A 143 14.87 5.80 -18.24
N GLY A 144 14.80 5.04 -19.34
CA GLY A 144 15.01 5.55 -20.69
C GLY A 144 14.02 6.65 -21.08
N LEU A 145 12.74 6.49 -20.74
CA LEU A 145 11.71 7.52 -20.93
C LEU A 145 12.03 8.80 -20.14
N GLY A 146 12.46 8.66 -18.88
CA GLY A 146 12.89 9.79 -18.06
C GLY A 146 14.07 10.55 -18.69
N MET A 147 15.08 9.83 -19.19
CA MET A 147 16.22 10.43 -19.90
C MET A 147 15.80 11.10 -21.21
N ALA A 148 14.89 10.48 -21.98
CA ALA A 148 14.36 11.07 -23.22
C ALA A 148 13.57 12.36 -22.94
N SER A 149 12.84 12.42 -21.82
CA SER A 149 12.11 13.62 -21.40
C SER A 149 13.03 14.82 -21.12
N LEU A 150 14.29 14.59 -20.70
CA LEU A 150 15.28 15.67 -20.53
C LEU A 150 15.72 16.30 -21.86
N LEU A 151 15.58 15.55 -22.96
CA LEU A 151 15.91 16.00 -24.32
C LEU A 151 14.68 16.56 -25.06
N ALA A 152 13.49 16.48 -24.46
CA ALA A 152 12.25 16.92 -25.08
C ALA A 152 12.20 18.44 -25.19
N VAL A 153 12.08 18.94 -26.41
CA VAL A 153 12.04 20.39 -26.70
C VAL A 153 10.62 20.95 -26.79
N SER A 154 9.60 20.10 -26.88
CA SER A 154 8.20 20.52 -26.96
C SER A 154 7.40 20.08 -25.73
N PRO A 155 6.53 20.95 -25.17
CA PRO A 155 5.68 20.60 -24.04
C PRO A 155 4.78 19.38 -24.31
N GLY A 156 4.29 19.25 -25.54
CA GLY A 156 3.46 18.10 -25.95
C GLY A 156 4.21 16.77 -25.92
N VAL A 157 5.47 16.74 -26.37
CA VAL A 157 6.30 15.53 -26.30
C VAL A 157 6.66 15.20 -24.86
N LEU A 158 6.97 16.21 -24.03
CA LEU A 158 7.22 16.02 -22.60
C LEU A 158 6.01 15.40 -21.90
N MET A 159 4.81 15.91 -22.18
CA MET A 159 3.55 15.38 -21.65
C MET A 159 3.32 13.92 -22.07
N LEU A 160 3.50 13.61 -23.37
CA LEU A 160 3.33 12.27 -23.90
C LEU A 160 4.30 11.27 -23.26
N LEU A 161 5.59 11.62 -23.18
CA LEU A 161 6.60 10.77 -22.54
C LEU A 161 6.31 10.57 -21.05
N GLY A 162 5.83 11.61 -20.36
CA GLY A 162 5.38 11.53 -18.98
C GLY A 162 4.23 10.54 -18.78
N LEU A 163 3.19 10.62 -19.62
CA LEU A 163 2.04 9.70 -19.58
C LEU A 163 2.45 8.24 -19.84
N ILE A 164 3.35 8.01 -20.81
CA ILE A 164 3.90 6.67 -21.05
C ILE A 164 4.71 6.20 -19.84
N GLY A 165 5.52 7.08 -19.25
CA GLY A 165 6.28 6.79 -18.04
C GLY A 165 5.37 6.36 -16.87
N ILE A 166 4.29 7.12 -16.62
CA ILE A 166 3.28 6.80 -15.61
C ILE A 166 2.65 5.44 -15.87
N ALA A 167 2.27 5.14 -17.13
CA ALA A 167 1.70 3.86 -17.50
C ALA A 167 2.67 2.71 -17.19
N VAL A 168 3.94 2.83 -17.60
CA VAL A 168 4.98 1.81 -17.35
C VAL A 168 5.19 1.58 -15.85
N THR A 169 5.33 2.64 -15.06
CA THR A 169 5.51 2.50 -13.60
C THR A 169 4.27 1.92 -12.92
N THR A 170 3.08 2.29 -13.38
CA THR A 170 1.81 1.73 -12.87
C THR A 170 1.71 0.25 -13.17
N THR A 171 2.15 -0.20 -14.36
CA THR A 171 2.20 -1.63 -14.70
C THR A 171 3.10 -2.41 -13.74
N ILE A 172 4.29 -1.89 -13.40
CA ILE A 172 5.19 -2.51 -12.43
C ILE A 172 4.48 -2.70 -11.08
N ILE A 173 3.81 -1.64 -10.60
CA ILE A 173 3.09 -1.63 -9.32
C ILE A 173 1.95 -2.64 -9.33
N VAL A 174 1.04 -2.55 -10.31
CA VAL A 174 -0.18 -3.37 -10.36
C VAL A 174 0.15 -4.84 -10.54
N TRP A 175 1.11 -5.18 -11.38
CA TRP A 175 1.49 -6.58 -11.61
C TRP A 175 2.14 -7.18 -10.37
N SER A 176 3.08 -6.47 -9.75
CA SER A 176 3.72 -6.91 -8.50
C SER A 176 2.71 -7.03 -7.36
N GLN A 177 1.84 -6.04 -7.20
CA GLN A 177 0.80 -6.06 -6.17
C GLN A 177 -0.25 -7.15 -6.43
N GLY A 178 -0.55 -7.48 -7.67
CA GLY A 178 -1.46 -8.58 -8.01
C GLY A 178 -0.97 -9.92 -7.48
N ALA A 179 0.30 -10.24 -7.70
CA ALA A 179 0.94 -11.44 -7.15
C ALA A 179 0.99 -11.41 -5.62
N LEU A 180 1.32 -10.26 -5.04
CA LEU A 180 1.40 -10.09 -3.59
C LEU A 180 0.03 -10.21 -2.91
N ASN A 181 -1.02 -9.63 -3.50
CA ASN A 181 -2.39 -9.78 -3.01
C ASN A 181 -2.87 -11.24 -3.09
N ALA A 182 -2.53 -11.95 -4.16
CA ALA A 182 -2.88 -13.37 -4.29
C ALA A 182 -2.18 -14.20 -3.21
N TYR A 183 -0.90 -13.92 -2.94
CA TYR A 183 -0.19 -14.51 -1.78
C TYR A 183 -0.91 -14.19 -0.47
N TRP A 184 -1.27 -12.93 -0.21
CA TRP A 184 -1.98 -12.59 1.02
C TRP A 184 -3.27 -13.36 1.20
N VAL A 185 -4.08 -13.48 0.14
CA VAL A 185 -5.34 -14.23 0.17
C VAL A 185 -5.11 -15.68 0.61
N THR A 186 -4.04 -16.33 0.11
CA THR A 186 -3.70 -17.69 0.55
C THR A 186 -3.27 -17.76 2.02
N ARG A 187 -2.67 -16.70 2.56
CA ARG A 187 -2.12 -16.69 3.92
C ARG A 187 -3.14 -16.32 4.99
N HIS A 188 -4.02 -15.35 4.71
CA HIS A 188 -4.94 -14.76 5.69
C HIS A 188 -6.43 -15.00 5.39
N GLY A 189 -6.77 -15.52 4.21
CA GLY A 189 -8.16 -15.83 3.83
C GLY A 189 -9.08 -14.60 3.80
N ASP A 190 -10.39 -14.82 4.03
CA ASP A 190 -11.45 -13.80 3.90
C ASP A 190 -11.37 -12.65 4.92
N LYS A 191 -10.42 -12.70 5.86
CA LYS A 191 -10.19 -11.65 6.85
C LYS A 191 -9.38 -10.47 6.29
N LEU A 192 -8.86 -10.59 5.08
CA LEU A 192 -8.11 -9.53 4.40
C LEU A 192 -8.97 -8.31 4.13
N ARG A 193 -8.62 -7.21 4.79
CA ARG A 193 -9.22 -5.90 4.55
C ARG A 193 -8.32 -5.07 3.65
N SER A 194 -8.94 -4.17 2.90
CA SER A 194 -8.20 -3.17 2.12
C SER A 194 -7.42 -2.26 3.07
N ALA A 195 -6.15 -2.03 2.76
CA ALA A 195 -5.29 -1.12 3.52
C ALA A 195 -5.96 0.26 3.63
N PRO A 196 -5.96 0.95 4.78
CA PRO A 196 -6.44 2.34 4.84
C PRO A 196 -5.54 3.26 4.01
N ILE A 197 -6.04 4.43 3.61
CA ILE A 197 -5.21 5.46 2.98
C ILE A 197 -4.38 6.12 4.08
N GLY A 198 -3.07 5.95 4.00
CA GLY A 198 -2.14 6.55 4.97
C GLY A 198 -1.89 8.03 4.68
N ALA A 199 -1.50 8.80 5.70
CA ALA A 199 -1.15 10.22 5.55
C ALA A 199 -0.05 10.45 4.49
N ALA A 200 0.98 9.59 4.46
CA ALA A 200 2.04 9.65 3.45
C ALA A 200 1.54 9.42 2.02
N GLU A 201 0.52 8.58 1.84
CA GLU A 201 -0.12 8.35 0.55
C GLU A 201 -0.86 9.59 0.07
N GLY A 202 -1.64 10.19 0.96
CA GLY A 202 -2.37 11.43 0.68
C GLY A 202 -1.44 12.57 0.30
N LEU A 203 -0.30 12.71 0.99
CA LEU A 203 0.71 13.73 0.68
C LEU A 203 1.32 13.55 -0.72
N ILE A 204 1.65 12.31 -1.12
CA ILE A 204 2.22 12.04 -2.45
C ILE A 204 1.20 12.31 -3.55
N VAL A 205 -0.06 11.93 -3.35
CA VAL A 205 -1.14 12.23 -4.30
C VAL A 205 -1.36 13.75 -4.41
N LEU A 206 -1.43 14.46 -3.28
CA LEU A 206 -1.60 15.91 -3.27
C LEU A 206 -0.46 16.63 -3.99
N PHE A 207 0.78 16.21 -3.73
CA PHE A 207 1.95 16.77 -4.40
C PHE A 207 1.88 16.58 -5.93
N GLY A 208 1.50 15.39 -6.40
CA GLY A 208 1.35 15.16 -7.83
C GLY A 208 0.21 15.97 -8.47
N ILE A 209 -0.90 16.19 -7.77
CA ILE A 209 -1.98 17.08 -8.23
C ILE A 209 -1.45 18.51 -8.43
N VAL A 210 -0.63 19.01 -7.50
CA VAL A 210 0.01 20.32 -7.64
C VAL A 210 0.93 20.36 -8.86
N VAL A 211 1.74 19.31 -9.08
CA VAL A 211 2.61 19.19 -10.26
C VAL A 211 1.79 19.20 -11.55
N TRP A 212 0.67 18.48 -11.59
CA TRP A 212 -0.26 18.48 -12.73
C TRP A 212 -0.80 19.88 -13.04
N ILE A 213 -1.28 20.60 -12.03
CA ILE A 213 -1.80 21.97 -12.19
C ILE A 213 -0.70 22.89 -12.75
N LEU A 214 0.51 22.83 -12.19
CA LEU A 214 1.63 23.65 -12.65
C LEU A 214 2.07 23.31 -14.08
N THR A 215 1.94 22.05 -14.49
CA THR A 215 2.31 21.59 -15.84
C THR A 215 1.26 21.98 -16.87
N LEU A 216 -0.03 21.89 -16.52
CA LEU A 216 -1.15 22.23 -17.40
C LEU A 216 -1.43 23.74 -17.49
N ALA A 217 -0.98 24.52 -16.50
CA ALA A 217 -1.10 25.97 -16.48
C ALA A 217 -0.01 26.72 -17.28
N ARG A 218 0.95 25.98 -17.86
CA ARG A 218 2.01 26.51 -18.74
C ARG A 218 1.68 26.27 -20.20
#